data_AF-A0A6L8GMF0-F1
#
_entry.id   AF-A0A6L8GMF0-F1
#
_cell.length_a   1.000
_cell.length_b   1.000
_cell.length_c   1.000
_cell.angle_alpha   90.00
_cell.angle_beta   90.00
_cell.angle_gamma   90.00
#
_symmetry.space_group_name_H-M   'P 1'
#
loop_
_entity.id
_entity.type
_entity.pdbx_description
1 polymer ?
#
loop_
_entity_poly.entity_id
_entity_poly.type
_entity_poly.pdbx_seq_one_letter_code
_entity_poly.pdbx_strand_id
1 'polypeptide(L)'
;MTHPLPISQTFHNTQIVRYIVCPFDVRYAYFTDIRPIWNEPRPQLWTQFSGGNQFLMTRKVAVASPEGPPTLFTRCLTDDHCLKTDAFLLPFQNHRPVHGMLSGVTVANLSERARSWLKHLGLPDPDRDTEAAAAPWRHALAITYSPQYLNDNTDGIAIMEWPRIPLPNERALLTTSVILGAQVAALLDTEVDVPGVTSGSIAEHLRFLGGISSTDLSVNAGWGRRGARGCTMPGRGRIEVRDWSEDEKEALRKGFTNQKIDESRGFFLLGYAVDV
;
A
#
# COMPACT_ATOMS: atom_id res chain seq x y z
N MET A 1 2.21 -40.07 -27.47
CA MET A 1 2.05 -38.88 -26.61
C MET A 1 3.08 -38.98 -25.51
N THR A 2 4.20 -38.27 -25.64
CA THR A 2 5.23 -38.18 -24.60
C THR A 2 4.67 -37.34 -23.46
N HIS A 3 4.39 -37.96 -22.31
CA HIS A 3 4.14 -37.21 -21.09
C HIS A 3 5.42 -36.43 -20.76
N PRO A 4 5.36 -35.10 -20.57
CA PRO A 4 6.53 -34.35 -20.13
C PRO A 4 7.00 -34.93 -18.78
N LEU A 5 8.31 -35.11 -18.64
CA LEU A 5 8.94 -35.56 -17.40
C LEU A 5 8.45 -34.66 -16.24
N PRO A 6 8.17 -35.23 -15.05
CA PRO A 6 7.80 -34.41 -13.90
C PRO A 6 8.93 -33.43 -13.62
N ILE A 7 8.62 -32.13 -13.68
CA ILE A 7 9.58 -31.08 -13.35
C ILE A 7 9.83 -31.19 -11.85
N SER A 8 10.97 -31.76 -11.46
CA SER A 8 11.37 -31.84 -10.06
C SER A 8 12.14 -30.58 -9.69
N GLN A 9 11.55 -29.73 -8.85
CA GLN A 9 12.29 -28.69 -8.15
C GLN A 9 12.42 -29.08 -6.68
N THR A 10 13.61 -28.86 -6.16
CA THR A 10 13.86 -29.03 -4.73
C THR A 10 13.35 -27.79 -4.01
N PHE A 11 12.80 -27.97 -2.82
CA PHE A 11 12.42 -26.84 -1.98
C PHE A 11 13.61 -25.91 -1.73
N HIS A 12 13.42 -24.60 -1.92
CA HIS A 12 14.41 -23.56 -1.64
C HIS A 12 13.84 -22.54 -0.66
N ASN A 13 14.44 -22.42 0.52
CA ASN A 13 13.96 -21.50 1.55
C ASN A 13 13.93 -20.02 1.10
N THR A 14 14.79 -19.64 0.15
CA THR A 14 14.84 -18.29 -0.44
C THR A 14 13.63 -17.96 -1.32
N GLN A 15 12.80 -18.95 -1.63
CA GLN A 15 11.54 -18.76 -2.37
C GLN A 15 10.34 -18.50 -1.44
N ILE A 16 10.51 -18.60 -0.11
CA ILE A 16 9.52 -18.11 0.85
C ILE A 16 9.68 -16.60 0.95
N VAL A 17 8.67 -15.87 0.47
CA VAL A 17 8.70 -14.40 0.36
C VAL A 17 7.48 -13.78 1.01
N ARG A 18 7.58 -12.49 1.36
CA ARG A 18 6.44 -11.68 1.81
C ARG A 18 5.50 -11.42 0.64
N TYR A 19 4.21 -11.61 0.89
CA TYR A 19 3.15 -11.58 -0.10
C TYR A 19 1.92 -10.89 0.46
N ILE A 20 1.44 -9.84 -0.19
CA ILE A 20 0.24 -9.11 0.22
C ILE A 20 -1.00 -9.73 -0.43
N VAL A 21 -1.96 -10.16 0.40
CA VAL A 21 -3.18 -10.83 -0.06
C VAL A 21 -4.30 -9.81 -0.28
N CYS A 22 -4.44 -8.87 0.63
CA CYS A 22 -5.30 -7.70 0.53
C CYS A 22 -4.62 -6.54 1.30
N PRO A 23 -5.12 -5.29 1.22
CA PRO A 23 -4.49 -4.17 1.89
C PRO A 23 -4.32 -4.47 3.39
N PHE A 24 -3.09 -4.26 3.90
CA PHE A 24 -2.66 -4.53 5.28
C PHE A 24 -2.59 -6.02 5.71
N ASP A 25 -2.80 -6.98 4.82
CA ASP A 25 -2.64 -8.43 5.12
C ASP A 25 -1.42 -9.00 4.39
N VAL A 26 -0.25 -8.88 5.04
CA VAL A 26 1.02 -9.42 4.53
C VAL A 26 1.30 -10.81 5.12
N ARG A 27 1.31 -11.79 4.23
CA ARG A 27 1.55 -13.20 4.54
C ARG A 27 2.86 -13.70 3.93
N TYR A 28 3.16 -14.98 4.15
CA TYR A 28 4.23 -15.67 3.45
C TYR A 28 3.65 -16.50 2.31
N ALA A 29 4.33 -16.47 1.16
CA ALA A 29 4.02 -17.33 0.02
C ALA A 29 5.30 -17.96 -0.54
N TYR A 30 5.18 -19.12 -1.16
CA TYR A 30 6.29 -19.80 -1.83
C TYR A 30 6.28 -19.47 -3.33
N PHE A 31 7.22 -18.67 -3.81
CA PHE A 31 7.36 -18.36 -5.23
C PHE A 31 8.04 -19.51 -5.99
N THR A 32 7.48 -19.92 -7.12
CA THR A 32 8.05 -20.95 -7.99
C THR A 32 7.79 -20.60 -9.45
N ASP A 33 8.73 -20.93 -10.33
CA ASP A 33 8.58 -20.85 -11.77
C ASP A 33 7.96 -22.12 -12.38
N ILE A 34 7.65 -23.12 -11.55
CA ILE A 34 7.02 -24.36 -11.96
C ILE A 34 5.51 -24.26 -11.93
N ARG A 35 4.91 -24.73 -13.03
CA ARG A 35 3.47 -24.94 -13.15
C ARG A 35 3.11 -26.39 -12.81
N PRO A 36 1.95 -26.67 -12.19
CA PRO A 36 0.88 -25.76 -11.77
C PRO A 36 0.73 -25.73 -10.23
N ILE A 37 1.73 -25.26 -9.49
CA ILE A 37 1.70 -25.42 -8.01
C ILE A 37 0.55 -24.65 -7.36
N TRP A 38 0.50 -23.31 -7.53
CA TRP A 38 -0.59 -22.52 -6.93
C TRP A 38 -0.84 -21.18 -7.63
N ASN A 39 0.20 -20.52 -8.16
CA ASN A 39 0.07 -19.27 -8.91
C ASN A 39 0.80 -19.38 -10.24
N GLU A 40 0.37 -18.55 -11.20
CA GLU A 40 1.03 -18.41 -12.49
C GLU A 40 2.40 -17.75 -12.31
N PRO A 41 3.51 -18.39 -12.76
CA PRO A 41 4.82 -17.77 -12.71
C PRO A 41 4.88 -16.47 -13.52
N ARG A 42 5.38 -15.40 -12.90
CA ARG A 42 5.67 -14.11 -13.56
C ARG A 42 7.16 -13.75 -13.42
N PRO A 43 8.07 -14.36 -14.21
CA PRO A 43 9.53 -14.16 -14.07
C PRO A 43 9.98 -12.70 -14.21
N GLN A 44 9.28 -11.92 -15.03
CA GLN A 44 9.53 -10.48 -15.20
C GLN A 44 9.24 -9.71 -13.91
N LEU A 45 8.12 -10.01 -13.23
CA LEU A 45 7.79 -9.42 -11.93
C LEU A 45 8.78 -9.88 -10.85
N TRP A 46 9.12 -11.17 -10.84
CA TRP A 46 10.12 -11.72 -9.92
C TRP A 46 11.48 -11.00 -10.04
N THR A 47 11.90 -10.71 -11.27
CA THR A 47 13.13 -9.95 -11.53
C THR A 47 13.07 -8.56 -10.89
N GLN A 48 11.93 -7.88 -10.97
CA GLN A 48 11.78 -6.57 -10.32
C GLN A 48 11.77 -6.71 -8.79
N PHE A 49 11.02 -7.67 -8.26
CA PHE A 49 10.89 -7.90 -6.83
C PHE A 49 12.23 -8.28 -6.18
N SER A 50 12.93 -9.27 -6.74
CA SER A 50 14.23 -9.73 -6.24
C SER A 50 15.34 -8.67 -6.33
N GLY A 51 15.16 -7.64 -7.17
CA GLY A 51 16.02 -6.46 -7.21
C GLY A 51 15.83 -5.47 -6.04
N GLY A 52 14.91 -5.74 -5.10
CA GLY A 52 14.64 -4.88 -3.95
C GLY A 52 13.77 -3.66 -4.29
N ASN A 53 12.95 -3.77 -5.33
CA ASN A 53 12.18 -2.66 -5.88
C ASN A 53 11.00 -2.28 -4.97
N GLN A 54 10.47 -1.09 -5.22
CA GLN A 54 9.25 -0.57 -4.63
C GLN A 54 8.18 -0.54 -5.72
N PHE A 55 6.93 -0.78 -5.36
CA PHE A 55 5.84 -0.81 -6.31
C PHE A 55 4.73 0.15 -5.92
N LEU A 56 4.25 0.89 -6.92
CA LEU A 56 2.93 1.49 -6.88
C LEU A 56 1.96 0.45 -7.44
N MET A 57 1.21 -0.19 -6.57
CA MET A 57 0.09 -1.04 -6.95
C MET A 57 -1.09 -0.15 -7.35
N THR A 58 -1.81 -0.51 -8.41
CA THR A 58 -3.05 0.19 -8.79
C THR A 58 -4.02 -0.74 -9.49
N ARG A 59 -5.30 -0.37 -9.50
CA ARG A 59 -6.33 -0.98 -10.33
C ARG A 59 -6.60 -0.12 -11.55
N LYS A 60 -7.12 -0.75 -12.61
CA LYS A 60 -7.45 -0.02 -13.84
C LYS A 60 -8.70 0.85 -13.70
N VAL A 61 -9.74 0.27 -13.10
CA VAL A 61 -11.06 0.89 -13.00
C VAL A 61 -11.62 0.67 -11.60
N ALA A 62 -12.39 1.63 -11.11
CA ALA A 62 -13.26 1.40 -9.95
C ALA A 62 -14.55 0.69 -10.39
N VAL A 63 -14.92 -0.35 -9.65
CA VAL A 63 -16.09 -1.22 -9.88
C VAL A 63 -17.02 -1.29 -8.66
N ALA A 64 -16.75 -0.53 -7.60
CA ALA A 64 -17.56 -0.47 -6.39
C ALA A 64 -17.67 0.96 -5.82
N SER A 65 -18.64 1.15 -4.91
CA SER A 65 -18.82 2.41 -4.19
C SER A 65 -19.22 2.14 -2.73
N PRO A 66 -18.45 2.64 -1.74
CA PRO A 66 -17.11 3.21 -1.87
C PRO A 66 -16.06 2.11 -2.12
N GLU A 67 -15.03 2.40 -2.92
CA GLU A 67 -13.90 1.47 -3.16
C GLU A 67 -12.55 2.00 -2.65
N GLY A 68 -12.55 3.21 -2.08
CA GLY A 68 -11.36 3.84 -1.54
C GLY A 68 -10.32 4.23 -2.61
N PRO A 69 -9.08 4.55 -2.17
CA PRO A 69 -7.99 4.94 -3.04
C PRO A 69 -7.70 3.89 -4.13
N PRO A 70 -7.39 4.31 -5.37
CA PRO A 70 -7.10 3.39 -6.47
C PRO A 70 -5.66 2.86 -6.46
N THR A 71 -4.83 3.28 -5.52
CA THR A 71 -3.43 2.85 -5.42
C THR A 71 -3.08 2.35 -4.03
N LEU A 72 -2.03 1.54 -3.96
CA LEU A 72 -1.43 1.03 -2.73
C LEU A 72 0.10 0.98 -2.90
N PHE A 73 0.85 1.27 -1.85
CA PHE A 73 2.30 1.07 -1.86
C PHE A 73 2.64 -0.34 -1.36
N THR A 74 3.61 -1.02 -2.00
CA THR A 74 4.14 -2.27 -1.47
C THR A 74 5.58 -2.54 -1.91
N ARG A 75 6.30 -3.31 -1.10
CA ARG A 75 7.59 -3.95 -1.44
C ARG A 75 7.44 -5.47 -1.66
N CYS A 76 6.24 -6.00 -1.48
CA CYS A 76 5.94 -7.41 -1.57
C CYS A 76 5.44 -7.80 -2.97
N LEU A 77 5.46 -9.10 -3.26
CA LEU A 77 4.59 -9.65 -4.29
C LEU A 77 3.12 -9.58 -3.83
N THR A 78 2.18 -9.64 -4.77
CA THR A 78 0.75 -9.44 -4.49
C THR A 78 -0.11 -10.53 -5.07
N ASP A 79 -1.25 -10.73 -4.43
CA ASP A 79 -2.40 -11.36 -5.08
C ASP A 79 -2.97 -10.49 -6.19
N ASP A 80 -3.43 -11.14 -7.26
CA ASP A 80 -4.11 -10.50 -8.37
C ASP A 80 -5.38 -9.78 -7.86
N HIS A 81 -6.03 -10.34 -6.83
CA HIS A 81 -7.23 -9.77 -6.21
C HIS A 81 -6.93 -8.97 -4.92
N CYS A 82 -5.69 -8.54 -4.71
CA CYS A 82 -5.37 -7.64 -3.59
C CYS A 82 -6.15 -6.33 -3.70
N LEU A 83 -6.35 -5.83 -4.92
CA LEU A 83 -7.34 -4.81 -5.21
C LEU A 83 -8.53 -5.48 -5.93
N LYS A 84 -9.71 -4.87 -5.84
CA LYS A 84 -10.89 -5.41 -6.49
C LYS A 84 -10.69 -5.46 -8.02
N THR A 85 -11.13 -6.56 -8.61
CA THR A 85 -10.80 -6.97 -9.99
C THR A 85 -9.34 -7.43 -10.10
N ASP A 86 -8.41 -6.55 -10.49
CA ASP A 86 -7.02 -6.92 -10.73
C ASP A 86 -6.05 -5.86 -10.18
N ALA A 87 -4.98 -6.31 -9.52
CA ALA A 87 -3.89 -5.49 -9.01
C ALA A 87 -2.70 -5.47 -9.97
N PHE A 88 -2.31 -4.28 -10.41
CA PHE A 88 -1.14 -4.08 -11.28
C PHE A 88 0.00 -3.43 -10.49
N LEU A 89 1.16 -4.08 -10.49
CA LEU A 89 2.37 -3.56 -9.84
C LEU A 89 3.20 -2.74 -10.83
N LEU A 90 3.39 -1.46 -10.53
CA LEU A 90 4.25 -0.55 -11.27
C LEU A 90 5.56 -0.36 -10.49
N PRO A 91 6.69 -0.95 -10.95
CA PRO A 91 7.95 -0.83 -10.23
C PRO A 91 8.54 0.58 -10.36
N PHE A 92 9.18 1.09 -9.31
CA PHE A 92 9.79 2.42 -9.31
C PHE A 92 11.03 2.45 -10.22
N GLN A 93 11.78 1.36 -10.22
CA GLN A 93 12.94 1.13 -11.07
C GLN A 93 12.65 0.04 -12.10
N ASN A 94 13.42 0.00 -13.18
CA ASN A 94 13.39 -1.07 -14.16
C ASN A 94 14.73 -1.81 -14.10
N HIS A 95 14.73 -2.96 -13.44
CA HIS A 95 15.85 -3.87 -13.40
C HIS A 95 15.86 -4.71 -14.68
N ARG A 96 16.88 -4.53 -15.51
CA ARG A 96 17.11 -5.30 -16.73
C ARG A 96 18.28 -6.25 -16.49
N PRO A 97 18.01 -7.53 -16.19
CA PRO A 97 19.07 -8.51 -16.08
C PRO A 97 19.69 -8.67 -17.46
N VAL A 98 21.02 -8.65 -17.52
CA VAL A 98 21.78 -8.99 -18.73
C VAL A 98 22.16 -10.46 -18.61
N HIS A 99 21.93 -11.25 -19.65
CA HIS A 99 22.39 -12.64 -19.67
C HIS A 99 23.93 -12.68 -19.84
N GLY A 100 24.62 -13.44 -18.99
CA GLY A 100 26.09 -13.62 -19.05
C GLY A 100 26.83 -13.03 -17.84
N MET A 101 28.11 -12.68 -18.02
CA MET A 101 28.99 -12.11 -16.97
C MET A 101 28.75 -10.61 -16.69
N LEU A 102 27.90 -9.94 -17.46
CA LEU A 102 27.65 -8.51 -17.28
C LEU A 102 26.68 -8.25 -16.13
N SER A 103 26.96 -7.22 -15.33
CA SER A 103 26.05 -6.77 -14.29
C SER A 103 24.76 -6.23 -14.92
N GLY A 104 23.63 -6.55 -14.29
CA GLY A 104 22.32 -6.01 -14.69
C GLY A 104 22.31 -4.49 -14.66
N VAL A 105 21.49 -3.89 -15.52
CA VAL A 105 21.31 -2.42 -15.56
C VAL A 105 20.01 -2.07 -14.85
N THR A 106 20.10 -1.15 -13.89
CA THR A 106 18.93 -0.60 -13.20
C THR A 106 18.79 0.86 -13.59
N VAL A 107 17.62 1.22 -14.11
CA VAL A 107 17.27 2.61 -14.49
C VAL A 107 15.94 2.99 -13.86
N ALA A 108 15.65 4.29 -13.73
CA ALA A 108 14.33 4.74 -13.30
C ALA A 108 13.25 4.32 -14.31
N ASN A 109 12.12 3.81 -13.81
CA ASN A 109 11.00 3.38 -14.65
C ASN A 109 10.15 4.58 -15.15
N LEU A 110 10.81 5.56 -15.76
CA LEU A 110 10.18 6.82 -16.16
C LEU A 110 10.27 7.02 -17.68
N SER A 111 9.17 7.49 -18.26
CA SER A 111 9.13 7.90 -19.67
C SER A 111 10.00 9.14 -19.93
N GLU A 112 10.35 9.38 -21.19
CA GLU A 112 11.09 10.58 -21.60
C GLU A 112 10.37 11.88 -21.22
N ARG A 113 9.02 11.88 -21.28
CA ARG A 113 8.20 13.03 -20.88
C ARG A 113 8.29 13.29 -19.37
N ALA A 114 8.24 12.24 -18.55
CA ALA A 114 8.41 12.37 -17.10
C ALA A 114 9.82 12.86 -16.74
N ARG A 115 10.85 12.34 -17.40
CA ARG A 115 12.25 12.79 -17.24
C ARG A 115 12.41 14.26 -17.62
N SER A 116 11.79 14.69 -18.72
CA SER A 116 11.80 16.08 -19.16
C SER A 116 11.11 17.01 -18.16
N TRP A 117 9.99 16.57 -17.60
CA TRP A 117 9.28 17.28 -16.54
C TRP A 117 10.13 17.42 -15.27
N LEU A 118 10.76 16.34 -14.80
CA LEU A 118 11.68 16.40 -13.64
C LEU A 118 12.85 17.35 -13.88
N LYS A 119 13.44 17.31 -15.09
CA LYS A 119 14.50 18.24 -15.50
C LYS A 119 14.03 19.69 -15.52
N HIS A 120 12.81 19.96 -16.02
CA HIS A 120 12.22 21.30 -16.01
C HIS A 120 12.03 21.84 -14.58
N LEU A 121 11.67 20.97 -13.63
CA LEU A 121 11.59 21.31 -12.21
C LEU A 121 12.97 21.38 -11.51
N GLY A 122 14.06 21.09 -12.22
CA GLY A 122 15.43 21.14 -11.68
C GLY A 122 15.77 20.00 -10.71
N LEU A 123 15.14 18.83 -10.85
CA LEU A 123 15.54 17.62 -10.13
C LEU A 123 16.77 16.96 -10.80
N PRO A 124 17.59 16.21 -10.03
CA PRO A 124 18.73 15.48 -10.56
C PRO A 124 18.29 14.36 -11.52
N ASP A 125 19.26 13.79 -12.22
CA ASP A 125 19.04 12.66 -13.12
C ASP A 125 18.49 11.44 -12.34
N PRO A 126 17.26 10.98 -12.64
CA PRO A 126 16.63 9.89 -11.90
C PRO A 126 17.35 8.55 -12.07
N ASP A 127 18.20 8.36 -13.07
CA ASP A 127 19.00 7.12 -13.17
C ASP A 127 20.19 7.10 -12.19
N ARG A 128 20.53 8.24 -11.60
CA ARG A 128 21.63 8.41 -10.65
C ARG A 128 21.18 8.80 -9.25
N ASP A 129 19.89 9.12 -9.08
CA ASP A 129 19.29 9.56 -7.84
C ASP A 129 17.96 8.82 -7.60
N THR A 130 17.94 7.97 -6.58
CA THR A 130 16.80 7.11 -6.24
C THR A 130 15.58 7.91 -5.76
N GLU A 131 15.80 9.07 -5.15
CA GLU A 131 14.72 9.92 -4.65
C GLU A 131 14.05 10.67 -5.80
N ALA A 132 14.82 11.15 -6.77
CA ALA A 132 14.29 11.69 -8.02
C ALA A 132 13.55 10.62 -8.85
N ALA A 133 14.04 9.38 -8.87
CA ALA A 133 13.33 8.26 -9.50
C ALA A 133 12.00 7.94 -8.82
N ALA A 134 11.96 8.00 -7.48
CA ALA A 134 10.77 7.69 -6.68
C ALA A 134 9.74 8.84 -6.64
N ALA A 135 10.17 10.08 -6.89
CA ALA A 135 9.35 11.28 -6.74
C ALA A 135 8.00 11.21 -7.50
N PRO A 136 7.94 10.84 -8.80
CA PRO A 136 6.66 10.78 -9.52
C PRO A 136 5.68 9.77 -8.91
N TRP A 137 6.20 8.64 -8.41
CA TRP A 137 5.40 7.56 -7.84
C TRP A 137 4.86 7.92 -6.45
N ARG A 138 5.70 8.53 -5.59
CA ARG A 138 5.26 9.02 -4.28
C ARG A 138 4.27 10.18 -4.42
N HIS A 139 4.49 11.06 -5.39
CA HIS A 139 3.52 12.09 -5.73
C HIS A 139 2.16 11.49 -6.16
N ALA A 140 2.16 10.48 -7.05
CA ALA A 140 0.94 9.79 -7.43
C ALA A 140 0.22 9.16 -6.23
N LEU A 141 0.97 8.51 -5.33
CA LEU A 141 0.42 7.95 -4.10
C LEU A 141 -0.26 9.04 -3.25
N ALA A 142 0.42 10.16 -3.00
CA ALA A 142 -0.14 11.27 -2.23
C ALA A 142 -1.45 11.81 -2.83
N ILE A 143 -1.49 12.01 -4.15
CA ILE A 143 -2.66 12.55 -4.84
C ILE A 143 -3.84 11.58 -4.81
N THR A 144 -3.59 10.29 -5.03
CA THR A 144 -4.67 9.28 -5.01
C THR A 144 -5.25 9.01 -3.62
N TYR A 145 -4.61 9.49 -2.56
CA TYR A 145 -5.14 9.50 -1.19
C TYR A 145 -5.82 10.83 -0.81
N SER A 146 -5.83 11.83 -1.70
CA SER A 146 -6.56 13.08 -1.48
C SER A 146 -8.06 12.88 -1.71
N PRO A 147 -8.92 13.14 -0.71
CA PRO A 147 -10.37 13.00 -0.88
C PRO A 147 -10.94 13.98 -1.91
N GLN A 148 -10.33 15.16 -2.05
CA GLN A 148 -10.73 16.12 -3.09
C GLN A 148 -10.44 15.56 -4.49
N TYR A 149 -9.25 14.97 -4.70
CA TYR A 149 -8.93 14.32 -5.96
C TYR A 149 -9.90 13.19 -6.29
N LEU A 150 -10.20 12.32 -5.31
CA LEU A 150 -11.12 11.20 -5.50
C LEU A 150 -12.52 11.66 -5.88
N ASN A 151 -13.04 12.69 -5.19
CA ASN A 151 -14.35 13.26 -5.48
C ASN A 151 -14.40 13.88 -6.89
N ASP A 152 -13.44 14.74 -7.20
CA ASP A 152 -13.40 15.51 -8.45
C ASP A 152 -13.12 14.63 -9.69
N ASN A 153 -12.54 13.44 -9.49
CA ASN A 153 -12.14 12.53 -10.57
C ASN A 153 -12.86 11.17 -10.52
N THR A 154 -14.01 11.08 -9.83
CA THR A 154 -14.77 9.83 -9.65
C THR A 154 -14.97 9.09 -10.98
N ASP A 155 -15.51 9.77 -12.00
CA ASP A 155 -15.76 9.19 -13.32
C ASP A 155 -14.46 8.80 -14.05
N GLY A 156 -13.42 9.60 -13.90
CA GLY A 156 -12.11 9.35 -14.49
C GLY A 156 -11.47 8.07 -13.95
N ILE A 157 -11.57 7.84 -12.64
CA ILE A 157 -11.09 6.63 -11.96
C ILE A 157 -11.95 5.41 -12.32
N ALA A 158 -13.25 5.60 -12.55
CA ALA A 158 -14.15 4.51 -12.91
C ALA A 158 -14.00 4.06 -14.37
N ILE A 159 -13.67 4.95 -15.30
CA ILE A 159 -13.81 4.68 -16.75
C ILE A 159 -12.48 4.74 -17.53
N MET A 160 -11.49 5.55 -17.14
CA MET A 160 -10.34 5.87 -18.01
C MET A 160 -9.14 4.90 -17.96
N GLU A 161 -9.39 3.62 -17.65
CA GLU A 161 -8.43 2.51 -17.47
C GLU A 161 -7.26 2.71 -16.50
N TRP A 162 -6.82 3.93 -16.19
CA TRP A 162 -5.77 4.21 -15.23
C TRP A 162 -6.02 5.57 -14.58
N PRO A 163 -5.81 5.72 -13.26
CA PRO A 163 -5.90 7.01 -12.59
C PRO A 163 -4.99 8.06 -13.23
N ARG A 164 -5.55 9.22 -13.59
CA ARG A 164 -4.79 10.33 -14.17
C ARG A 164 -4.35 11.28 -13.07
N ILE A 165 -3.05 11.45 -12.92
CA ILE A 165 -2.46 12.24 -11.84
C ILE A 165 -2.09 13.63 -12.38
N PRO A 166 -2.62 14.73 -11.80
CA PRO A 166 -2.17 16.07 -12.13
C PRO A 166 -0.72 16.26 -11.70
N LEU A 167 0.14 16.74 -12.61
CA LEU A 167 1.55 17.00 -12.30
C LEU A 167 1.77 18.47 -11.90
N PRO A 168 2.46 18.74 -10.78
CA PRO A 168 2.79 20.11 -10.39
C PRO A 168 3.77 20.74 -11.38
N ASN A 169 3.64 22.06 -11.55
CA ASN A 169 4.52 22.90 -12.37
C ASN A 169 5.69 23.53 -11.58
N GLU A 170 5.73 23.33 -10.26
CA GLU A 170 6.76 23.89 -9.38
C GLU A 170 7.44 22.80 -8.54
N ARG A 171 8.77 22.94 -8.36
CA ARG A 171 9.57 22.01 -7.56
C ARG A 171 9.10 21.95 -6.10
N ALA A 172 8.72 23.09 -5.52
CA ALA A 172 8.27 23.16 -4.13
C ALA A 172 6.98 22.35 -3.92
N LEU A 173 6.00 22.47 -4.84
CA LEU A 173 4.77 21.69 -4.81
C LEU A 173 5.04 20.19 -4.95
N LEU A 174 5.92 19.80 -5.89
CA LEU A 174 6.31 18.40 -6.02
C LEU A 174 6.97 17.88 -4.73
N THR A 175 7.89 18.64 -4.16
CA THR A 175 8.62 18.24 -2.95
C THR A 175 7.67 17.99 -1.78
N THR A 176 6.73 18.92 -1.53
CA THR A 176 5.72 18.75 -0.49
C THR A 176 4.87 17.50 -0.72
N SER A 177 4.42 17.28 -1.96
CA SER A 177 3.61 16.12 -2.28
C SER A 177 4.40 14.80 -2.19
N VAL A 178 5.67 14.78 -2.56
CA VAL A 178 6.56 13.62 -2.42
C VAL A 178 6.77 13.26 -0.95
N ILE A 179 6.92 14.25 -0.06
CA ILE A 179 7.04 14.03 1.39
C ILE A 179 5.76 13.38 1.93
N LEU A 180 4.58 13.91 1.56
CA LEU A 180 3.29 13.30 1.94
C LEU A 180 3.18 11.88 1.39
N GLY A 181 3.58 11.65 0.14
CA GLY A 181 3.60 10.33 -0.48
C GLY A 181 4.51 9.35 0.24
N ALA A 182 5.69 9.80 0.69
CA ALA A 182 6.60 8.97 1.48
C ALA A 182 5.98 8.59 2.84
N GLN A 183 5.27 9.52 3.48
CA GLN A 183 4.56 9.25 4.74
C GLN A 183 3.42 8.25 4.52
N VAL A 184 2.61 8.43 3.48
CA VAL A 184 1.56 7.46 3.11
C VAL A 184 2.16 6.09 2.81
N ALA A 185 3.25 6.03 2.03
CA ALA A 185 3.93 4.76 1.74
C ALA A 185 4.42 4.06 3.01
N ALA A 186 4.98 4.81 3.97
CA ALA A 186 5.42 4.27 5.25
C ALA A 186 4.24 3.72 6.08
N LEU A 187 3.09 4.41 6.10
CA LEU A 187 1.89 3.96 6.81
C LEU A 187 1.23 2.73 6.18
N LEU A 188 1.34 2.57 4.86
CA LEU A 188 0.76 1.43 4.13
C LEU A 188 1.63 0.17 4.22
N ASP A 189 2.93 0.34 4.50
CA ASP A 189 3.87 -0.77 4.64
C ASP A 189 3.87 -1.29 6.09
N THR A 190 3.07 -2.32 6.35
CA THR A 190 2.95 -2.94 7.67
C THR A 190 4.22 -3.65 8.15
N GLU A 191 5.21 -3.80 7.27
CA GLU A 191 6.50 -4.43 7.61
C GLU A 191 7.51 -3.44 8.20
N VAL A 192 7.16 -2.14 8.23
CA VAL A 192 8.07 -1.08 8.63
C VAL A 192 7.49 -0.28 9.78
N ASP A 193 8.31 -0.13 10.81
CA ASP A 193 8.00 0.77 11.91
C ASP A 193 8.05 2.24 11.47
N VAL A 194 7.01 3.00 11.81
CA VAL A 194 6.89 4.41 11.47
C VAL A 194 7.13 5.26 12.73
N PRO A 195 8.20 6.07 12.77
CA PRO A 195 8.50 6.93 13.90
C PRO A 195 7.33 7.88 14.22
N GLY A 196 6.93 7.93 15.48
CA GLY A 196 5.82 8.75 15.95
C GLY A 196 4.44 8.13 15.75
N VAL A 197 4.35 6.97 15.09
CA VAL A 197 3.10 6.22 14.89
C VAL A 197 3.18 4.86 15.57
N THR A 198 4.11 3.99 15.14
CA THR A 198 4.29 2.64 15.71
C THR A 198 5.58 2.47 16.49
N SER A 199 6.55 3.37 16.32
CA SER A 199 7.83 3.32 17.04
C SER A 199 8.29 4.67 17.59
N GLY A 200 9.26 4.62 18.52
CA GLY A 200 9.76 5.80 19.22
C GLY A 200 8.70 6.43 20.13
N SER A 201 8.69 7.77 20.21
CA SER A 201 7.66 8.49 20.96
C SER A 201 6.40 8.66 20.10
N ILE A 202 5.43 7.77 20.30
CA ILE A 202 4.12 7.84 19.62
C ILE A 202 3.46 9.19 19.91
N ALA A 203 2.96 9.84 18.86
CA ALA A 203 2.29 11.13 18.96
C ALA A 203 1.03 11.02 19.83
N GLU A 204 0.82 12.01 20.72
CA GLU A 204 -0.24 11.99 21.74
C GLU A 204 -1.63 11.66 21.15
N HIS A 205 -1.97 12.30 20.04
CA HIS A 205 -3.24 12.11 19.32
C HIS A 205 -3.44 10.71 18.73
N LEU A 206 -2.36 9.94 18.51
CA LEU A 206 -2.44 8.58 17.94
C LEU A 206 -2.49 7.50 19.03
N ARG A 207 -2.15 7.82 20.29
CA ARG A 207 -2.11 6.82 21.38
C ARG A 207 -3.48 6.22 21.71
N PHE A 208 -4.54 6.93 21.36
CA PHE A 208 -5.92 6.49 21.55
C PHE A 208 -6.40 5.58 20.40
N LEU A 209 -5.65 5.49 19.30
CA LEU A 209 -6.02 4.68 18.14
C LEU A 209 -5.38 3.30 18.24
N GLY A 210 -6.20 2.25 18.26
CA GLY A 210 -5.70 0.87 18.22
C GLY A 210 -4.86 0.48 19.44
N GLY A 211 -5.08 1.12 20.59
CA GLY A 211 -4.47 0.72 21.85
C GLY A 211 -4.98 -0.65 22.29
N ILE A 212 -4.21 -1.70 22.01
CA ILE A 212 -4.56 -3.07 22.40
C ILE A 212 -3.98 -3.37 23.78
N SER A 213 -4.84 -3.75 24.71
CA SER A 213 -4.49 -4.35 25.99
C SER A 213 -4.59 -5.89 25.92
N SER A 214 -3.99 -6.58 26.89
CA SER A 214 -4.05 -8.04 26.96
C SER A 214 -5.48 -8.58 27.09
N THR A 215 -6.42 -7.78 27.63
CA THR A 215 -7.83 -8.14 27.74
C THR A 215 -8.56 -8.06 26.41
N ASP A 216 -8.11 -7.22 25.47
CA ASP A 216 -8.78 -7.01 24.17
C ASP A 216 -8.53 -8.18 23.19
N LEU A 217 -7.48 -8.97 23.42
CA LEU A 217 -7.21 -10.18 22.66
C LEU A 217 -8.11 -11.36 23.06
N SER A 218 -8.95 -11.18 24.08
CA SER A 218 -9.92 -12.20 24.49
C SER A 218 -11.09 -12.25 23.50
N VAL A 219 -11.40 -13.44 22.97
CA VAL A 219 -12.50 -13.62 22.00
C VAL A 219 -13.86 -13.69 22.72
N ASN A 220 -14.20 -12.62 23.44
CA ASN A 220 -15.38 -12.54 24.31
C ASN A 220 -16.54 -11.75 23.70
N ALA A 221 -16.29 -11.00 22.62
CA ALA A 221 -17.31 -10.20 21.93
C ALA A 221 -18.40 -11.06 21.25
N GLY A 222 -18.26 -12.39 21.19
CA GLY A 222 -19.31 -13.27 20.69
C GLY A 222 -19.43 -13.31 19.16
N TRP A 223 -18.31 -13.11 18.45
CA TRP A 223 -18.18 -13.23 17.00
C TRP A 223 -18.45 -14.64 16.46
N GLY A 224 -18.37 -15.66 17.31
CA GLY A 224 -18.71 -17.02 16.95
C GLY A 224 -19.07 -17.86 18.17
N ARG A 225 -19.92 -18.88 17.96
CA ARG A 225 -20.29 -19.86 19.00
C ARG A 225 -20.14 -21.27 18.46
N ARG A 226 -19.70 -22.18 19.31
CA ARG A 226 -19.65 -23.61 18.99
C ARG A 226 -21.06 -24.18 19.08
N GLY A 227 -21.60 -24.65 17.96
CA GLY A 227 -22.90 -25.32 17.88
C GLY A 227 -22.84 -26.75 18.42
N ALA A 228 -24.01 -27.34 18.65
CA ALA A 228 -24.17 -28.66 19.27
C ALA A 228 -23.46 -29.81 18.54
N ARG A 229 -23.19 -29.68 17.23
CA ARG A 229 -22.45 -30.67 16.42
C ARG A 229 -20.97 -30.33 16.20
N GLY A 230 -20.43 -29.39 16.96
CA GLY A 230 -19.04 -28.94 16.84
C GLY A 230 -18.78 -27.91 15.73
N CYS A 231 -19.79 -27.53 14.94
CA CYS A 231 -19.68 -26.46 13.93
C CYS A 231 -19.56 -25.08 14.60
N THR A 232 -18.66 -24.23 14.11
CA THR A 232 -18.59 -22.81 14.53
C THR A 232 -19.65 -22.02 13.76
N MET A 233 -20.61 -21.45 14.48
CA MET A 233 -21.65 -20.58 13.92
C MET A 233 -21.22 -19.11 14.07
N PRO A 234 -21.43 -18.26 13.04
CA PRO A 234 -21.13 -16.84 13.14
C PRO A 234 -22.07 -16.17 14.15
N GLY A 235 -21.53 -15.23 14.92
CA GLY A 235 -22.27 -14.35 15.83
C GLY A 235 -22.17 -12.90 15.38
N ARG A 236 -23.07 -12.05 15.90
CA ARG A 236 -23.07 -10.62 15.58
C ARG A 236 -21.87 -9.84 16.13
N GLY A 237 -21.19 -10.40 17.13
CA GLY A 237 -20.21 -9.63 17.91
C GLY A 237 -20.88 -8.60 18.83
N ARG A 238 -20.05 -7.93 19.62
CA ARG A 238 -20.37 -6.71 20.34
C ARG A 238 -19.48 -5.61 19.76
N ILE A 239 -20.10 -4.48 19.45
CA ILE A 239 -19.42 -3.24 19.06
C ILE A 239 -20.17 -2.13 19.79
N GLU A 240 -19.44 -1.21 20.39
CA GLU A 240 -19.98 -0.01 21.00
C GLU A 240 -19.44 1.22 20.26
N VAL A 241 -20.35 1.93 19.58
CA VAL A 241 -20.01 3.18 18.87
C VAL A 241 -20.33 4.34 19.79
N ARG A 242 -19.34 5.17 20.08
CA ARG A 242 -19.48 6.33 20.97
C ARG A 242 -18.79 7.56 20.41
N ASP A 243 -19.15 8.71 20.97
CA ASP A 243 -18.37 9.92 20.76
C ASP A 243 -17.00 9.81 21.44
N TRP A 244 -16.03 10.53 20.88
CA TRP A 244 -14.75 10.77 21.52
C TRP A 244 -14.98 11.46 22.87
N SER A 245 -14.29 10.98 23.91
CA SER A 245 -14.23 11.66 25.21
C SER A 245 -13.53 13.01 25.08
N GLU A 246 -13.73 13.91 26.05
CA GLU A 246 -13.11 15.24 25.98
C GLU A 246 -11.58 15.18 26.02
N ASP A 247 -11.00 14.22 26.76
CA ASP A 247 -9.56 14.00 26.79
C ASP A 247 -9.02 13.53 25.42
N GLU A 248 -9.73 12.60 24.77
CA GLU A 248 -9.40 12.15 23.42
C GLU A 248 -9.52 13.30 22.41
N LYS A 249 -10.62 14.08 22.47
CA LYS A 249 -10.83 15.23 21.58
C LYS A 249 -9.72 16.27 21.74
N GLU A 250 -9.31 16.57 22.97
CA GLU A 250 -8.25 17.54 23.23
C GLU A 250 -6.91 17.08 22.63
N ALA A 251 -6.55 15.81 22.82
CA ALA A 251 -5.36 15.26 22.19
C ALA A 251 -5.45 15.28 20.65
N LEU A 252 -6.60 14.91 20.09
CA LEU A 252 -6.86 14.94 18.66
C LEU A 252 -6.75 16.36 18.08
N ARG A 253 -7.31 17.38 18.75
CA ARG A 253 -7.20 18.80 18.35
C ARG A 253 -5.75 19.27 18.28
N LYS A 254 -4.92 18.91 19.26
CA LYS A 254 -3.47 19.20 19.22
C LYS A 254 -2.81 18.53 18.00
N GLY A 255 -3.19 17.28 17.72
CA GLY A 255 -2.75 16.56 16.52
C GLY A 255 -3.12 17.27 15.23
N PHE A 256 -4.39 17.66 15.07
CA PHE A 256 -4.88 18.38 13.91
C PHE A 256 -4.15 19.71 13.71
N THR A 257 -3.97 20.48 14.78
CA THR A 257 -3.24 21.76 14.75
C THR A 257 -1.80 21.58 14.26
N ASN A 258 -1.09 20.58 14.78
CA ASN A 258 0.29 20.27 14.38
C ASN A 258 0.38 19.85 12.91
N GLN A 259 -0.66 19.18 12.39
CA GLN A 259 -0.74 18.74 10.99
C GLN A 259 -1.39 19.78 10.07
N LYS A 260 -1.82 20.94 10.60
CA LYS A 260 -2.57 21.99 9.88
C LYS A 260 -3.87 21.47 9.26
N ILE A 261 -4.52 20.55 9.94
CA ILE A 261 -5.84 20.01 9.57
C ILE A 261 -6.89 20.80 10.36
N ASP A 262 -7.94 21.25 9.67
CA ASP A 262 -9.09 21.87 10.32
C ASP A 262 -9.80 20.86 11.23
N GLU A 263 -10.25 21.29 12.41
CA GLU A 263 -10.87 20.42 13.41
C GLU A 263 -12.09 19.68 12.86
N SER A 264 -12.96 20.40 12.14
CA SER A 264 -14.17 19.80 11.54
C SER A 264 -13.79 18.70 10.55
N ARG A 265 -12.73 18.93 9.78
CA ARG A 265 -12.20 17.97 8.82
C ARG A 265 -11.54 16.78 9.51
N GLY A 266 -10.77 17.01 10.57
CA GLY A 266 -10.09 15.97 11.34
C GLY A 266 -11.07 14.98 11.94
N PHE A 267 -12.10 15.47 12.63
CA PHE A 267 -13.16 14.61 13.19
C PHE A 267 -14.01 13.94 12.10
N PHE A 268 -14.28 14.61 10.98
CA PHE A 268 -14.95 13.97 9.84
C PHE A 268 -14.16 12.78 9.30
N LEU A 269 -12.82 12.89 9.23
CA LEU A 269 -11.96 11.81 8.74
C LEU A 269 -11.83 10.65 9.73
N LEU A 270 -11.80 10.92 11.04
CA LEU A 270 -11.72 9.88 12.07
C LEU A 270 -13.05 9.19 12.35
N GLY A 271 -14.17 9.87 12.13
CA GLY A 271 -15.49 9.36 12.48
C GLY A 271 -15.70 9.25 13.99
N TYR A 272 -16.42 8.22 14.42
CA TYR A 272 -16.72 7.93 15.82
C TYR A 272 -15.71 6.95 16.42
N ALA A 273 -15.54 6.99 17.74
CA ALA A 273 -14.79 5.96 18.44
C ALA A 273 -15.59 4.65 18.44
N VAL A 274 -14.90 3.54 18.21
CA VAL A 274 -15.50 2.20 18.12
C VAL A 274 -14.75 1.27 19.06
N ASP A 275 -15.43 0.83 20.11
CA ASP A 275 -14.91 -0.12 21.08
C ASP A 275 -15.49 -1.52 20.78
N VAL A 276 -14.70 -2.58 21.03
CA VAL A 276 -15.04 -4.00 20.72
C VAL A 276 -15.00 -4.86 21.98
#